data_AF-A0AAV0Y7C2-F1
#
_entry.id   AF-A0AAV0Y7C2-F1
#
_cell.length_a   1.000
_cell.length_b   1.000
_cell.length_c   1.000
_cell.angle_alpha   90.00
_cell.angle_beta   90.00
_cell.angle_gamma   90.00
#
_symmetry.space_group_name_H-M   'P 1'
#
loop_
_entity.id
_entity.type
_entity.pdbx_description
1 polymer ?
#
loop_
_entity_poly.entity_id
_entity_poly.type
_entity_poly.pdbx_seq_one_letter_code
_entity_poly.pdbx_strand_id
1 'polypeptide(L)'
;MKKSFPLSYRTKKRRINKELEAHYNSVQDNSFFIDNSPSNLSQITENNIVETNNSPNNNDFVSDDSLTDNINKTQNYNLNTEHFNDLLNLNTSTDGDFIYFDTDKSFCFELADWSIQNKIAHTALNSLLLILRKHKCFSTLPKDARTILHTKSVELCKMRIVDPGKYYHFGIENGINRYFSTFNKTDQSSKEINLVIGIDGLPISKSNSNQFWPILAYVRSKCNVVFPVGLYFGTEKPNDSNEFLKDFVDEAKHLVENGLVINNSIYKILLDVFCCDAPAKAFILKIKGHNGFSSCARCEIEGEYKENRLCFPYCDISKREAKRTHNNYVHQTDINHHSPYTTISRIVEISGVDVVSSFSLDYMHLVTLGVMKKLLLLWIKGPLSVRLPSSKIKHLTKLSLSFKSEFPCEFSRKPRSLDEVARWKATEFR
;
A
#
# COMPACT_ATOMS: atom_id res chain seq x y z
N MET A 1 -31.65 -9.62 36.33
CA MET A 1 -30.38 -9.70 35.59
C MET A 1 -29.96 -8.29 35.15
N LYS A 2 -28.99 -7.65 35.84
CA LYS A 2 -28.48 -6.32 35.45
C LYS A 2 -27.29 -6.49 34.50
N LYS A 3 -27.40 -5.95 33.28
CA LYS A 3 -26.35 -5.93 32.25
C LYS A 3 -25.15 -5.10 32.72
N SER A 4 -23.95 -5.66 32.72
CA SER A 4 -22.69 -4.96 32.98
C SER A 4 -22.24 -4.18 31.74
N PHE A 5 -22.10 -2.86 31.85
CA PHE A 5 -21.50 -2.04 30.80
C PHE A 5 -19.96 -2.13 30.85
N PRO A 6 -19.27 -2.10 29.70
CA PRO A 6 -17.81 -2.13 29.66
C PRO A 6 -17.22 -0.84 30.26
N LEU A 7 -16.27 -1.00 31.17
CA LEU A 7 -15.57 0.11 31.85
C LEU A 7 -14.77 0.95 30.85
N SER A 8 -14.84 2.28 30.99
CA SER A 8 -14.04 3.20 30.19
C SER A 8 -12.53 2.96 30.38
N TYR A 9 -11.73 3.28 29.36
CA TYR A 9 -10.26 3.16 29.40
C TYR A 9 -9.64 3.87 30.61
N ARG A 10 -10.13 5.07 30.95
CA ARG A 10 -9.67 5.81 32.14
C ARG A 10 -9.95 5.05 33.43
N THR A 11 -11.10 4.39 33.53
CA THR A 11 -11.49 3.60 34.71
C THR A 11 -10.65 2.33 34.86
N LYS A 12 -10.31 1.67 33.74
CA LYS A 12 -9.36 0.54 33.74
C LYS A 12 -7.96 0.97 34.19
N LYS A 13 -7.43 2.06 33.61
CA LYS A 13 -6.12 2.61 33.98
C LYS A 13 -6.05 2.99 35.47
N ARG A 14 -7.12 3.58 36.02
CA ARG A 14 -7.17 3.93 37.45
C ARG A 14 -7.16 2.69 38.35
N ARG A 15 -7.81 1.59 37.96
CA ARG A 15 -7.78 0.34 38.74
C ARG A 15 -6.40 -0.31 38.72
N ILE A 16 -5.76 -0.39 37.56
CA ILE A 16 -4.40 -0.93 37.41
C ILE A 16 -3.40 -0.11 38.25
N ASN A 17 -3.47 1.22 38.19
CA ASN A 17 -2.60 2.06 39.02
C ASN A 17 -2.82 1.84 40.52
N LYS A 18 -4.08 1.65 40.94
CA LYS A 18 -4.42 1.40 42.35
C LYS A 18 -3.95 0.03 42.83
N GLU A 19 -3.97 -0.98 41.96
CA GLU A 19 -3.42 -2.31 42.23
C GLU A 19 -1.88 -2.28 42.28
N LEU A 20 -1.22 -1.53 41.39
CA LEU A 20 0.22 -1.32 41.41
C LEU A 20 0.69 -0.56 42.65
N GLU A 21 -0.01 0.50 43.07
CA GLU A 21 0.28 1.25 44.31
C GLU A 21 0.09 0.36 45.55
N ALA A 22 -0.98 -0.45 45.60
CA ALA A 22 -1.19 -1.39 46.68
C ALA A 22 -0.07 -2.44 46.76
N HIS A 23 0.39 -2.92 45.61
CA HIS A 23 1.51 -3.87 45.54
C HIS A 23 2.83 -3.22 45.95
N TYR A 24 3.07 -1.96 45.59
CA TYR A 24 4.27 -1.21 45.97
C TYR A 24 4.34 -0.93 47.47
N ASN A 25 3.21 -0.54 48.07
CA ASN A 25 3.12 -0.27 49.52
C ASN A 25 3.27 -1.56 50.34
N SER A 26 2.74 -2.70 49.86
CA SER A 26 2.93 -4.00 50.54
C SER A 26 4.38 -4.51 50.55
N VAL A 27 5.21 -4.01 49.62
CA VAL A 27 6.63 -4.39 49.51
C VAL A 27 7.53 -3.49 50.37
N GLN A 28 7.10 -2.25 50.70
CA GLN A 28 7.87 -1.35 51.56
C GLN A 28 7.64 -1.54 53.07
N ASP A 29 6.48 -2.06 53.50
CA ASP A 29 6.22 -2.35 54.91
C ASP A 29 7.02 -3.56 55.47
N ASN A 30 7.72 -4.32 54.60
CA ASN A 30 8.53 -5.50 54.97
C ASN A 30 10.04 -5.22 55.08
N SER A 31 10.50 -3.97 55.03
CA SER A 31 11.90 -3.63 55.26
C SER A 31 12.04 -2.50 56.28
N PHE A 32 12.06 -2.87 57.56
CA PHE A 32 12.39 -1.98 58.68
C PHE A 32 13.90 -2.03 59.00
N PHE A 33 14.44 -0.85 59.27
CA PHE A 33 15.69 -0.51 59.97
C PHE A 33 17.04 -0.80 59.29
N ILE A 34 17.74 0.27 58.90
CA ILE A 34 18.87 0.86 59.68
C ILE A 34 19.16 2.29 59.16
N ASP A 35 19.27 3.20 60.12
CA ASP A 35 19.67 4.61 60.00
C ASP A 35 21.09 4.80 59.43
N ASN A 36 21.27 5.80 58.57
CA ASN A 36 22.00 7.03 58.93
C ASN A 36 22.04 8.04 57.76
N SER A 37 21.50 9.22 58.05
CA SER A 37 21.55 10.50 57.33
C SER A 37 22.96 11.16 57.34
N PRO A 38 23.14 12.42 56.88
CA PRO A 38 22.96 13.00 55.54
C PRO A 38 24.15 13.91 55.11
N SER A 39 24.13 14.51 53.92
CA SER A 39 24.73 15.86 53.72
C SER A 39 24.21 16.58 52.44
N ASN A 40 23.56 17.72 52.69
CA ASN A 40 23.48 19.00 51.94
C ASN A 40 22.94 18.99 50.48
N LEU A 41 21.77 19.58 50.17
CA LEU A 41 21.37 21.02 50.14
C LEU A 41 22.27 21.83 49.17
N SER A 42 21.81 22.41 48.05
CA SER A 42 20.74 23.43 47.84
C SER A 42 20.30 23.45 46.35
N GLN A 43 19.01 23.41 45.99
CA GLN A 43 18.07 24.54 45.73
C GLN A 43 18.65 25.77 45.01
N ILE A 44 18.00 26.19 43.89
CA ILE A 44 17.30 27.49 43.72
C ILE A 44 16.70 27.63 42.28
N THR A 45 15.34 27.67 42.25
CA THR A 45 14.36 28.49 41.47
C THR A 45 14.50 28.79 39.96
N GLU A 46 13.48 29.27 39.24
CA GLU A 46 12.02 29.07 39.07
C GLU A 46 11.60 30.10 37.98
N ASN A 47 10.58 29.76 37.17
CA ASN A 47 9.68 30.63 36.38
C ASN A 47 10.15 31.41 35.13
N ASN A 48 9.46 31.19 33.98
CA ASN A 48 8.48 32.15 33.43
C ASN A 48 7.75 31.66 32.16
N ILE A 49 6.47 32.05 32.08
CA ILE A 49 5.46 31.83 31.03
C ILE A 49 5.40 33.07 30.12
N VAL A 50 5.19 32.91 28.80
CA VAL A 50 4.61 33.95 27.93
C VAL A 50 3.68 33.32 26.88
N GLU A 51 2.41 33.75 26.89
CA GLU A 51 1.43 33.61 25.81
C GLU A 51 1.55 34.77 24.82
N THR A 52 1.27 34.54 23.53
CA THR A 52 0.76 35.59 22.62
C THR A 52 -0.27 35.04 21.64
N ASN A 53 -1.42 35.74 21.59
CA ASN A 53 -2.47 35.64 20.58
C ASN A 53 -2.10 36.42 19.32
N ASN A 54 -2.55 35.97 18.14
CA ASN A 54 -2.96 36.84 17.03
C ASN A 54 -3.78 36.09 15.95
N SER A 55 -4.83 36.75 15.47
CA SER A 55 -5.63 36.47 14.25
C SER A 55 -5.58 37.76 13.40
N PRO A 56 -5.59 37.73 12.03
CA PRO A 56 -6.86 37.68 11.28
C PRO A 56 -6.84 36.95 9.90
N ASN A 57 -8.07 36.70 9.42
CA ASN A 57 -8.57 36.16 8.14
C ASN A 57 -7.76 36.40 6.83
N ASN A 58 -7.75 35.40 5.93
CA ASN A 58 -8.47 35.44 4.64
C ASN A 58 -8.47 34.10 3.87
N ASN A 59 -9.55 33.88 3.14
CA ASN A 59 -9.91 32.70 2.35
C ASN A 59 -8.95 32.44 1.18
N ASP A 60 -8.58 31.17 0.95
CA ASP A 60 -8.46 30.60 -0.40
C ASP A 60 -8.51 29.06 -0.39
N PHE A 61 -8.96 28.53 -1.54
CA PHE A 61 -9.52 27.21 -1.81
C PHE A 61 -8.74 25.99 -1.30
N VAL A 62 -9.42 25.14 -0.51
CA VAL A 62 -8.94 23.81 -0.07
C VAL A 62 -9.02 22.81 -1.23
N SER A 63 -7.86 22.33 -1.67
CA SER A 63 -7.69 21.17 -2.53
C SER A 63 -7.59 19.86 -1.71
N ASP A 64 -7.97 18.79 -2.40
CA ASP A 64 -8.29 17.43 -1.96
C ASP A 64 -7.38 16.84 -0.87
N ASP A 65 -7.96 16.58 0.31
CA ASP A 65 -7.34 15.73 1.32
C ASP A 65 -7.81 14.28 1.09
N SER A 66 -6.87 13.41 0.77
CA SER A 66 -7.03 11.96 0.89
C SER A 66 -5.72 11.31 1.32
N LEU A 67 -5.88 10.36 2.25
CA LEU A 67 -4.95 9.32 2.68
C LEU A 67 -4.06 9.63 3.90
N THR A 68 -4.70 9.83 5.05
CA THR A 68 -4.25 9.22 6.31
C THR A 68 -5.49 8.83 7.09
N ASP A 69 -5.92 7.57 6.98
CA ASP A 69 -6.65 6.84 8.02
C ASP A 69 -7.10 5.49 7.43
N ASN A 70 -6.29 4.47 7.73
CA ASN A 70 -6.63 3.05 7.89
C ASN A 70 -5.41 2.15 7.59
N ILE A 71 -4.33 2.34 8.34
CA ILE A 71 -3.36 1.26 8.57
C ILE A 71 -3.76 0.65 9.90
N ASN A 72 -4.73 -0.27 9.86
CA ASN A 72 -4.96 -1.28 10.89
C ASN A 72 -5.85 -2.39 10.29
N LYS A 73 -5.29 -3.10 9.31
CA LYS A 73 -5.68 -4.48 8.98
C LYS A 73 -4.42 -5.30 8.78
N THR A 74 -3.87 -5.76 9.89
CA THR A 74 -2.80 -6.77 9.92
C THR A 74 -3.43 -8.10 9.47
N GLN A 75 -3.29 -8.46 8.20
CA GLN A 75 -3.55 -9.82 7.73
C GLN A 75 -2.29 -10.69 7.84
N ASN A 76 -2.55 -11.95 8.13
CA ASN A 76 -1.63 -12.98 8.59
C ASN A 76 -0.47 -13.27 7.63
N TYR A 77 0.76 -13.27 8.15
CA TYR A 77 1.89 -13.96 7.54
C TYR A 77 2.38 -15.04 8.50
N ASN A 78 2.07 -16.30 8.21
CA ASN A 78 2.81 -17.42 8.77
C ASN A 78 4.06 -17.59 7.90
N LEU A 79 5.22 -17.19 8.42
CA LEU A 79 6.51 -17.56 7.84
C LEU A 79 6.83 -18.98 8.32
N ASN A 80 7.05 -19.89 7.36
CA ASN A 80 7.40 -21.28 7.63
C ASN A 80 8.71 -21.37 8.42
N THR A 81 8.66 -22.15 9.49
CA THR A 81 9.72 -22.46 10.46
C THR A 81 10.94 -23.18 9.87
N GLU A 82 10.90 -23.58 8.59
CA GLU A 82 11.94 -24.43 7.99
C GLU A 82 13.24 -23.67 7.65
N HIS A 83 13.19 -22.36 7.41
CA HIS A 83 14.40 -21.59 7.08
C HIS A 83 15.30 -21.32 8.31
N PHE A 84 14.84 -21.67 9.52
CA PHE A 84 15.51 -21.37 10.79
C PHE A 84 16.44 -22.47 11.29
N ASN A 85 16.24 -23.72 10.87
CA ASN A 85 17.07 -24.85 11.34
C ASN A 85 18.45 -24.91 10.66
N ASP A 86 18.60 -24.34 9.46
CA ASP A 86 19.89 -24.37 8.74
C ASP A 86 20.97 -23.47 9.34
N LEU A 87 20.61 -22.54 10.24
CA LEU A 87 21.55 -21.64 10.92
C LEU A 87 22.13 -22.23 12.22
N LEU A 88 21.60 -23.35 12.72
CA LEU A 88 22.08 -24.03 13.94
C LEU A 88 23.30 -24.92 13.70
N ASN A 89 23.68 -25.21 12.44
CA ASN A 89 24.73 -26.19 12.10
C ASN A 89 26.08 -25.59 11.66
N LEU A 90 26.31 -24.30 11.86
CA LEU A 90 27.64 -23.69 11.63
C LEU A 90 28.21 -23.20 12.95
N ASN A 91 28.88 -24.12 13.65
CA ASN A 91 30.10 -23.93 14.45
C ASN A 91 30.29 -25.14 15.38
N THR A 92 30.74 -26.28 14.84
CA THR A 92 31.37 -27.34 15.63
C THR A 92 32.81 -27.50 15.17
N SER A 93 33.65 -26.62 15.66
CA SER A 93 35.09 -26.80 15.85
C SER A 93 35.32 -26.26 17.27
N THR A 94 35.82 -27.00 18.23
CA THR A 94 37.00 -27.88 18.21
C THR A 94 36.98 -28.81 19.43
N ASP A 95 38.02 -29.65 19.53
CA ASP A 95 38.59 -30.20 20.75
C ASP A 95 38.15 -29.56 22.08
N GLY A 96 38.02 -30.45 23.07
CA GLY A 96 37.39 -30.21 24.35
C GLY A 96 37.77 -28.91 25.04
N ASP A 97 36.76 -28.06 25.23
CA ASP A 97 36.62 -27.16 26.36
C ASP A 97 35.13 -26.84 26.54
N PHE A 98 34.71 -26.66 27.79
CA PHE A 98 33.32 -26.52 28.23
C PHE A 98 32.48 -25.53 27.40
N ILE A 99 31.32 -25.99 26.91
CA ILE A 99 30.32 -25.18 26.19
C ILE A 99 29.69 -24.16 27.17
N TYR A 100 30.18 -22.92 27.15
CA TYR A 100 29.42 -21.79 27.68
C TYR A 100 28.32 -21.44 26.67
N PHE A 101 27.10 -21.93 26.89
CA PHE A 101 25.94 -21.48 26.13
C PHE A 101 25.73 -19.98 26.40
N ASP A 102 25.85 -19.17 25.35
CA ASP A 102 25.61 -17.72 25.36
C ASP A 102 24.09 -17.46 25.57
N THR A 103 23.67 -17.49 26.83
CA THR A 103 22.26 -17.39 27.28
C THR A 103 21.51 -16.19 26.69
N ASP A 104 22.22 -15.11 26.40
CA ASP A 104 21.66 -13.89 25.79
C ASP A 104 21.22 -14.10 24.33
N LYS A 105 21.89 -14.97 23.57
CA LYS A 105 21.49 -15.29 22.17
C LYS A 105 20.22 -16.14 22.12
N SER A 106 20.05 -17.08 23.05
CA SER A 106 18.82 -17.88 23.18
C SER A 106 17.62 -17.00 23.47
N PHE A 107 17.76 -16.07 24.42
CA PHE A 107 16.67 -15.17 24.80
C PHE A 107 16.29 -14.20 23.67
N CYS A 108 17.26 -13.69 22.90
CA CYS A 108 16.98 -12.89 21.70
C CYS A 108 16.07 -13.62 20.72
N PHE A 109 16.37 -14.91 20.49
CA PHE A 109 15.63 -15.75 19.55
C PHE A 109 14.19 -15.98 20.01
N GLU A 110 14.00 -16.35 21.28
CA GLU A 110 12.68 -16.56 21.88
C GLU A 110 11.82 -15.29 21.83
N LEU A 111 12.45 -14.13 22.08
CA LEU A 111 11.76 -12.84 22.01
C LEU A 111 11.39 -12.46 20.57
N ALA A 112 12.26 -12.78 19.60
CA ALA A 112 11.98 -12.60 18.18
C ALA A 112 10.79 -13.46 17.74
N ASP A 113 10.82 -14.76 18.03
CA ASP A 113 9.77 -15.72 17.68
C ASP A 113 8.43 -15.33 18.33
N TRP A 114 8.44 -15.02 19.62
CA TRP A 114 7.25 -14.51 20.34
C TRP A 114 6.64 -13.29 19.64
N SER A 115 7.47 -12.34 19.22
CA SER A 115 7.01 -11.11 18.58
C SER A 115 6.35 -11.37 17.21
N ILE A 116 6.88 -12.33 16.44
CA ILE A 116 6.35 -12.74 15.14
C ILE A 116 5.01 -13.46 15.33
N GLN A 117 4.97 -14.46 16.21
CA GLN A 117 3.77 -15.25 16.48
C GLN A 117 2.60 -14.39 16.96
N ASN A 118 2.89 -13.41 17.82
CA ASN A 118 1.88 -12.52 18.40
C ASN A 118 1.65 -11.25 17.57
N LYS A 119 2.33 -11.10 16.42
CA LYS A 119 2.21 -9.93 15.51
C LYS A 119 2.41 -8.60 16.25
N ILE A 120 3.42 -8.56 17.11
CA ILE A 120 3.73 -7.38 17.89
C ILE A 120 4.27 -6.28 16.98
N ALA A 121 3.71 -5.08 17.08
CA ALA A 121 4.19 -3.94 16.32
C ALA A 121 5.64 -3.61 16.71
N HIS A 122 6.48 -3.21 15.74
CA HIS A 122 7.88 -2.85 16.00
C HIS A 122 8.04 -1.76 17.07
N THR A 123 7.10 -0.81 17.15
CA THR A 123 7.08 0.24 18.18
C THR A 123 6.86 -0.32 19.59
N ALA A 124 5.98 -1.32 19.72
CA ALA A 124 5.73 -2.01 20.98
C ALA A 124 6.93 -2.87 21.37
N LEU A 125 7.54 -3.58 20.42
CA LEU A 125 8.76 -4.35 20.65
C LEU A 125 9.93 -3.44 21.06
N ASN A 126 10.17 -2.33 20.35
CA ASN A 126 11.19 -1.34 20.74
C ASN A 126 10.98 -0.83 22.16
N SER A 127 9.73 -0.53 22.53
CA SER A 127 9.38 -0.07 23.89
C SER A 127 9.69 -1.15 24.93
N LEU A 128 9.38 -2.42 24.64
CA LEU A 128 9.71 -3.56 25.50
C LEU A 128 11.23 -3.74 25.63
N LEU A 129 11.99 -3.63 24.54
CA LEU A 129 13.44 -3.75 24.56
C LEU A 129 14.11 -2.66 25.40
N LEU A 130 13.60 -1.44 25.34
CA LEU A 130 14.07 -0.35 26.20
C LEU A 130 13.83 -0.64 27.69
N ILE A 131 12.75 -1.35 28.04
CA ILE A 131 12.47 -1.77 29.41
C ILE A 131 13.42 -2.90 29.82
N LEU A 132 13.50 -3.96 29.00
CA LEU A 132 14.32 -5.13 29.30
C LEU A 132 15.80 -4.77 29.50
N ARG A 133 16.34 -3.88 28.65
CA ARG A 133 17.72 -3.41 28.76
C ARG A 133 18.07 -2.66 30.05
N LYS A 134 17.08 -2.22 30.84
CA LYS A 134 17.34 -1.63 32.16
C LYS A 134 17.78 -2.68 33.18
N HIS A 135 17.45 -3.94 32.97
CA HIS A 135 17.95 -5.03 33.78
C HIS A 135 19.36 -5.44 33.33
N LYS A 136 20.25 -5.66 34.32
CA LYS A 136 21.67 -5.99 34.08
C LYS A 136 21.83 -7.24 33.20
N CYS A 137 20.96 -8.24 33.38
CA CYS A 137 20.93 -9.50 32.64
C CYS A 137 20.52 -9.38 31.18
N PHE A 138 20.02 -8.23 30.72
CA PHE A 138 19.57 -8.02 29.35
C PHE A 138 20.19 -6.76 28.73
N SER A 139 21.30 -6.29 29.30
CA SER A 139 21.96 -5.06 28.87
C SER A 139 22.55 -5.16 27.44
N THR A 140 22.76 -6.38 26.96
CA THR A 140 23.26 -6.79 25.64
C THR A 140 22.18 -6.84 24.55
N LEU A 141 20.88 -6.93 24.91
CA LEU A 141 19.78 -7.03 23.93
C LEU A 141 19.74 -5.85 22.97
N PRO A 142 19.50 -6.02 21.65
CA PRO A 142 19.37 -4.89 20.76
C PRO A 142 18.25 -3.92 21.17
N LYS A 143 18.40 -2.63 20.84
CA LYS A 143 17.39 -1.59 21.11
C LYS A 143 16.30 -1.53 20.05
N ASP A 144 16.56 -2.09 18.87
CA ASP A 144 15.70 -2.01 17.70
C ASP A 144 15.19 -3.40 17.34
N ALA A 145 13.86 -3.48 17.19
CA ALA A 145 13.11 -4.65 16.72
C ALA A 145 13.72 -5.23 15.45
N ARG A 146 14.18 -4.40 14.52
CA ARG A 146 14.80 -4.84 13.26
C ARG A 146 16.06 -5.68 13.48
N THR A 147 16.84 -5.33 14.51
CA THR A 147 18.08 -6.03 14.85
C THR A 147 17.79 -7.38 15.49
N ILE A 148 16.79 -7.46 16.40
CA ILE A 148 16.36 -8.73 16.99
C ILE A 148 15.72 -9.65 15.96
N LEU A 149 14.94 -9.09 15.05
CA LEU A 149 14.31 -9.84 13.97
C LEU A 149 15.28 -10.21 12.85
N HIS A 150 16.60 -9.98 13.04
CA HIS A 150 17.65 -10.22 12.05
C HIS A 150 17.25 -9.75 10.65
N THR A 151 16.62 -8.57 10.56
CA THR A 151 16.19 -8.01 9.28
C THR A 151 17.45 -7.74 8.46
N LYS A 152 17.75 -8.62 7.50
CA LYS A 152 18.91 -8.46 6.62
C LYS A 152 18.80 -7.10 5.96
N SER A 153 19.83 -6.26 6.11
CA SER A 153 19.94 -5.05 5.31
C SER A 153 19.93 -5.48 3.85
N VAL A 154 19.14 -4.81 3.01
CA VAL A 154 19.22 -5.01 1.56
C VAL A 154 20.66 -4.70 1.17
N GLU A 155 21.37 -5.70 0.62
CA GLU A 155 22.69 -5.48 0.06
C GLU A 155 22.56 -4.42 -1.03
N LEU A 156 23.19 -3.26 -0.83
CA LEU A 156 23.14 -2.14 -1.77
C LEU A 156 23.58 -2.56 -3.18
N CYS A 157 24.40 -3.61 -3.29
CA CYS A 157 24.87 -4.24 -4.52
C CYS A 157 23.74 -4.74 -5.44
N LYS A 158 22.54 -5.03 -4.88
CA LYS A 158 21.37 -5.51 -5.63
C LYS A 158 20.45 -4.38 -6.11
N MET A 159 20.76 -3.14 -5.78
CA MET A 159 19.97 -1.98 -6.17
C MET A 159 20.48 -1.40 -7.48
N ARG A 160 19.60 -1.29 -8.47
CA ARG A 160 19.91 -0.70 -9.78
C ARG A 160 19.64 0.80 -9.77
N ILE A 161 20.49 1.57 -10.43
CA ILE A 161 20.23 2.99 -10.66
C ILE A 161 19.26 3.10 -11.84
N VAL A 162 18.14 3.80 -11.61
CA VAL A 162 17.16 4.12 -12.65
C VAL A 162 16.96 5.62 -12.53
N ASP A 163 17.45 6.39 -13.49
CA ASP A 163 17.46 7.85 -13.35
C ASP A 163 16.04 8.43 -13.13
N PRO A 164 15.85 9.38 -12.19
CA PRO A 164 16.83 9.99 -11.25
C PRO A 164 16.93 9.31 -9.87
N GLY A 165 16.42 8.08 -9.74
CA GLY A 165 16.30 7.36 -8.49
C GLY A 165 16.98 6.00 -8.49
N LYS A 166 16.41 5.10 -7.69
CA LYS A 166 16.94 3.75 -7.45
C LYS A 166 15.82 2.74 -7.54
N TYR A 167 16.14 1.55 -8.04
CA TYR A 167 15.20 0.46 -8.22
C TYR A 167 15.71 -0.80 -7.53
N TYR A 168 14.79 -1.52 -6.91
CA TYR A 168 15.04 -2.84 -6.36
C TYR A 168 14.03 -3.84 -6.93
N HIS A 169 14.55 -4.97 -7.41
CA HIS A 169 13.73 -6.05 -7.96
C HIS A 169 13.55 -7.15 -6.92
N PHE A 170 12.32 -7.38 -6.50
CA PHE A 170 11.96 -8.49 -5.60
C PHE A 170 11.77 -9.80 -6.37
N GLY A 171 11.23 -9.73 -7.60
CA GLY A 171 10.97 -10.88 -8.45
C GLY A 171 9.55 -11.46 -8.32
N ILE A 172 8.95 -11.78 -9.46
CA ILE A 172 7.70 -12.53 -9.61
C ILE A 172 7.88 -13.92 -9.01
N GLU A 173 8.96 -14.62 -9.35
CA GLU A 173 9.23 -15.98 -8.88
C GLU A 173 9.29 -16.03 -7.34
N ASN A 174 10.06 -15.11 -6.74
CA ASN A 174 10.18 -14.99 -5.29
C ASN A 174 8.82 -14.71 -4.63
N GLY A 175 8.02 -13.83 -5.24
CA GLY A 175 6.67 -13.54 -4.78
C GLY A 175 5.74 -14.74 -4.81
N ILE A 176 5.73 -15.49 -5.92
CA ILE A 176 4.91 -16.70 -6.06
C ILE A 176 5.36 -17.77 -5.06
N ASN A 177 6.65 -18.09 -5.01
CA ASN A 177 7.21 -19.11 -4.11
C ASN A 177 6.88 -18.82 -2.65
N ARG A 178 6.99 -17.55 -2.22
CA ARG A 178 6.67 -17.14 -0.86
C ARG A 178 5.21 -17.39 -0.47
N TYR A 179 4.28 -17.24 -1.41
CA TYR A 179 2.84 -17.34 -1.15
C TYR A 179 2.20 -18.61 -1.71
N PHE A 180 3.00 -19.50 -2.29
CA PHE A 180 2.53 -20.71 -2.96
C PHE A 180 1.66 -21.62 -2.10
N SER A 181 2.06 -21.81 -0.84
CA SER A 181 1.30 -22.60 0.15
C SER A 181 -0.11 -22.04 0.43
N THR A 182 -0.32 -20.75 0.19
CA THR A 182 -1.62 -20.08 0.33
C THR A 182 -2.48 -20.28 -0.92
N PHE A 183 -1.85 -20.42 -2.09
CA PHE A 183 -2.53 -20.60 -3.39
C PHE A 183 -2.99 -22.05 -3.61
N ASN A 184 -2.15 -23.03 -3.26
CA ASN A 184 -2.34 -24.44 -3.59
C ASN A 184 -3.44 -25.18 -2.81
N LYS A 185 -4.10 -24.53 -1.85
CA LYS A 185 -5.16 -25.18 -1.05
C LYS A 185 -6.49 -25.34 -1.79
N THR A 186 -6.69 -24.67 -2.93
CA THR A 186 -8.03 -24.55 -3.51
C THR A 186 -8.22 -25.02 -4.94
N ASP A 187 -7.17 -25.37 -5.69
CA ASP A 187 -7.36 -25.94 -7.04
C ASP A 187 -6.11 -26.69 -7.50
N GLN A 188 -6.11 -28.02 -7.43
CA GLN A 188 -4.97 -28.86 -7.85
C GLN A 188 -5.01 -29.24 -9.34
N SER A 189 -6.03 -28.80 -10.08
CA SER A 189 -6.30 -29.32 -11.44
C SER A 189 -5.60 -28.53 -12.55
N SER A 190 -5.41 -27.22 -12.40
CA SER A 190 -4.78 -26.37 -13.43
C SER A 190 -3.34 -26.01 -13.06
N LYS A 191 -2.36 -26.46 -13.86
CA LYS A 191 -0.96 -26.02 -13.78
C LYS A 191 -0.74 -24.64 -14.43
N GLU A 192 -1.66 -23.70 -14.19
CA GLU A 192 -1.62 -22.36 -14.72
C GLU A 192 -1.74 -21.33 -13.60
N ILE A 193 -0.86 -20.34 -13.59
CA ILE A 193 -0.85 -19.24 -12.62
C ILE A 193 -1.13 -17.95 -13.40
N ASN A 194 -2.35 -17.44 -13.26
CA ASN A 194 -2.77 -16.16 -13.84
C ASN A 194 -2.42 -15.02 -12.89
N LEU A 195 -1.51 -14.14 -13.34
CA LEU A 195 -1.04 -12.99 -12.59
C LEU A 195 -1.76 -11.71 -13.04
N VAL A 196 -2.09 -10.87 -12.07
CA VAL A 196 -2.53 -9.51 -12.31
C VAL A 196 -1.47 -8.56 -11.77
N ILE A 197 -1.03 -7.63 -12.62
CA ILE A 197 0.08 -6.71 -12.34
C ILE A 197 -0.46 -5.32 -12.09
N GLY A 198 -0.07 -4.70 -10.98
CA GLY A 198 -0.39 -3.33 -10.63
C GLY A 198 0.85 -2.43 -10.73
N ILE A 199 0.74 -1.29 -11.40
CA ILE A 199 1.81 -0.28 -11.45
C ILE A 199 1.19 1.08 -11.23
N ASP A 200 1.71 1.82 -10.25
CA ASP A 200 1.22 3.13 -9.85
C ASP A 200 2.35 4.00 -9.29
N GLY A 201 2.14 5.31 -9.23
CA GLY A 201 3.01 6.28 -8.56
C GLY A 201 2.43 6.68 -7.20
N LEU A 202 3.20 6.48 -6.13
CA LEU A 202 2.79 6.78 -4.76
C LEU A 202 3.68 7.87 -4.15
N PRO A 203 3.18 9.10 -3.92
CA PRO A 203 3.91 10.10 -3.17
C PRO A 203 4.09 9.64 -1.71
N ILE A 204 5.32 9.75 -1.19
CA ILE A 204 5.67 9.27 0.15
C ILE A 204 5.44 10.36 1.20
N SER A 205 5.66 11.61 0.83
CA SER A 205 5.44 12.75 1.70
C SER A 205 4.69 13.84 0.95
N LYS A 206 3.89 14.60 1.69
CA LYS A 206 3.32 15.87 1.21
C LYS A 206 4.35 17.01 1.25
N SER A 207 5.43 16.85 2.02
CA SER A 207 6.45 17.90 2.27
C SER A 207 7.71 17.78 1.42
N ASN A 208 7.87 16.71 0.64
CA ASN A 208 8.96 16.56 -0.32
C ASN A 208 8.47 15.85 -1.59
N SER A 209 9.28 15.85 -2.63
CA SER A 209 8.96 15.23 -3.91
C SER A 209 9.20 13.72 -3.95
N ASN A 210 9.57 13.07 -2.84
CA ASN A 210 9.89 11.65 -2.84
C ASN A 210 8.65 10.83 -3.18
N GLN A 211 8.84 9.90 -4.12
CA GLN A 211 7.80 9.02 -4.62
C GLN A 211 8.31 7.60 -4.80
N PHE A 212 7.42 6.66 -4.56
CA PHE A 212 7.59 5.26 -4.93
C PHE A 212 6.86 4.97 -6.22
N TRP A 213 7.46 4.11 -7.04
CA TRP A 213 6.78 3.47 -8.17
C TRP A 213 6.88 1.95 -7.98
N PRO A 214 5.93 1.33 -7.27
CA PRO A 214 5.90 -0.11 -7.11
C PRO A 214 5.36 -0.81 -8.36
N ILE A 215 5.95 -1.97 -8.65
CA ILE A 215 5.35 -3.02 -9.47
C ILE A 215 4.85 -4.07 -8.49
N LEU A 216 3.53 -4.25 -8.43
CA LEU A 216 2.85 -5.19 -7.57
C LEU A 216 2.26 -6.32 -8.40
N ALA A 217 2.13 -7.50 -7.81
CA ALA A 217 1.43 -8.61 -8.43
C ALA A 217 0.55 -9.36 -7.43
N TYR A 218 -0.49 -10.00 -7.95
CA TYR A 218 -1.24 -11.02 -7.22
C TYR A 218 -1.69 -12.13 -8.17
N VAL A 219 -1.96 -13.32 -7.62
CA VAL A 219 -2.51 -14.44 -8.38
C VAL A 219 -4.03 -14.29 -8.43
N ARG A 220 -4.64 -14.28 -9.61
CA ARG A 220 -6.07 -13.97 -9.80
C ARG A 220 -7.01 -14.83 -8.93
N SER A 221 -6.73 -16.12 -8.81
CA SER A 221 -7.51 -17.05 -7.98
C SER A 221 -7.49 -16.69 -6.48
N LYS A 222 -6.53 -15.86 -6.05
CA LYS A 222 -6.34 -15.38 -4.67
C LYS A 222 -6.02 -13.88 -4.63
N CYS A 223 -7.00 -13.06 -5.02
CA CYS A 223 -6.89 -11.60 -5.04
C CYS A 223 -6.63 -10.92 -3.69
N ASN A 224 -6.65 -11.66 -2.58
CA ASN A 224 -6.40 -11.12 -1.24
C ASN A 224 -4.90 -10.99 -0.90
N VAL A 225 -4.00 -11.59 -1.69
CA VAL A 225 -2.56 -11.59 -1.42
C VAL A 225 -1.84 -10.85 -2.53
N VAL A 226 -1.45 -9.60 -2.24
CA VAL A 226 -0.62 -8.77 -3.12
C VAL A 226 0.82 -8.79 -2.63
N PHE A 227 1.77 -8.89 -3.55
CA PHE A 227 3.19 -8.88 -3.26
C PHE A 227 3.96 -7.94 -4.17
N PRO A 228 5.07 -7.34 -3.69
CA PRO A 228 5.91 -6.50 -4.51
C PRO A 228 6.78 -7.35 -5.44
N VAL A 229 6.92 -6.90 -6.68
CA VAL A 229 7.81 -7.46 -7.71
C VAL A 229 8.97 -6.51 -7.99
N GLY A 230 8.70 -5.22 -7.97
CA GLY A 230 9.70 -4.17 -8.15
C GLY A 230 9.33 -2.94 -7.34
N LEU A 231 10.32 -2.18 -6.92
CA LEU A 231 10.11 -0.91 -6.24
C LEU A 231 11.16 0.09 -6.69
N TYR A 232 10.69 1.16 -7.32
CA TYR A 232 11.49 2.34 -7.57
C TYR A 232 11.26 3.39 -6.48
N PHE A 233 12.32 4.09 -6.09
CA PHE A 233 12.33 5.25 -5.21
C PHE A 233 13.12 6.39 -5.84
N GLY A 234 12.52 7.57 -5.92
CA GLY A 234 13.17 8.77 -6.41
C GLY A 234 12.45 10.03 -5.97
N THR A 235 13.05 11.18 -6.23
CA THR A 235 12.41 12.50 -6.09
C THR A 235 11.46 12.80 -7.25
N GLU A 236 11.56 12.05 -8.33
CA GLU A 236 10.75 12.21 -9.53
C GLU A 236 10.31 10.84 -10.04
N LYS A 237 9.37 10.81 -10.99
CA LYS A 237 9.03 9.58 -11.71
C LYS A 237 10.27 9.11 -12.49
N PRO A 238 10.48 7.80 -12.72
CA PRO A 238 11.57 7.36 -13.58
C PRO A 238 11.51 8.04 -14.96
N ASN A 239 12.66 8.45 -15.47
CA ASN A 239 12.72 9.19 -16.74
C ASN A 239 12.37 8.31 -17.94
N ASP A 240 12.79 7.04 -17.92
CA ASP A 240 12.43 6.05 -18.94
C ASP A 240 11.68 4.88 -18.30
N SER A 241 10.47 4.59 -18.80
CA SER A 241 9.69 3.43 -18.37
C SER A 241 10.32 2.11 -18.76
N ASN A 242 11.08 2.03 -19.85
CA ASN A 242 11.79 0.82 -20.25
C ASN A 242 12.92 0.48 -19.27
N GLU A 243 13.66 1.48 -18.81
CA GLU A 243 14.66 1.28 -17.75
C GLU A 243 14.00 0.88 -16.44
N PHE A 244 12.87 1.50 -16.07
CA PHE A 244 12.11 1.10 -14.89
C PHE A 244 11.62 -0.37 -14.96
N LEU A 245 11.10 -0.79 -16.12
CA LEU A 245 10.48 -2.10 -16.32
C LEU A 245 11.45 -3.22 -16.61
N LYS A 246 12.72 -2.91 -16.94
CA LYS A 246 13.70 -3.86 -17.48
C LYS A 246 13.71 -5.21 -16.75
N ASP A 247 13.99 -5.21 -15.46
CA ASP A 247 14.15 -6.46 -14.69
C ASP A 247 12.83 -7.25 -14.59
N PHE A 248 11.70 -6.54 -14.47
CA PHE A 248 10.37 -7.16 -14.48
C PHE A 248 10.05 -7.81 -15.83
N VAL A 249 10.33 -7.14 -16.94
CA VAL A 249 10.06 -7.67 -18.29
C VAL A 249 10.96 -8.87 -18.58
N ASP A 250 12.25 -8.77 -18.26
CA ASP A 250 13.22 -9.85 -18.48
C ASP A 250 12.80 -11.13 -17.70
N GLU A 251 12.43 -10.98 -16.43
CA GLU A 251 11.93 -12.10 -15.61
C GLU A 251 10.58 -12.62 -16.11
N ALA A 252 9.62 -11.74 -16.38
CA ALA A 252 8.30 -12.14 -16.86
C ALA A 252 8.36 -12.90 -18.18
N LYS A 253 9.19 -12.45 -19.12
CA LYS A 253 9.42 -13.13 -20.39
C LYS A 253 9.94 -14.54 -20.17
N HIS A 254 10.99 -14.69 -19.35
CA HIS A 254 11.55 -16.00 -19.01
C HIS A 254 10.51 -16.93 -18.38
N LEU A 255 9.72 -16.43 -17.42
CA LEU A 255 8.71 -17.23 -16.72
C LEU A 255 7.51 -17.61 -17.60
N VAL A 256 7.11 -16.75 -18.52
CA VAL A 256 6.03 -17.06 -19.48
C VAL A 256 6.48 -18.11 -20.49
N GLU A 257 7.72 -18.04 -20.97
CA GLU A 257 8.28 -18.98 -21.97
C GLU A 257 8.62 -20.34 -21.37
N ASN A 258 9.25 -20.37 -20.18
CA ASN A 258 9.78 -21.59 -19.58
C ASN A 258 8.90 -22.17 -18.46
N GLY A 259 7.94 -21.39 -17.95
CA GLY A 259 7.19 -21.72 -16.74
C GLY A 259 8.01 -21.52 -15.46
N LEU A 260 7.38 -21.84 -14.33
CA LEU A 260 7.97 -21.77 -13.00
C LEU A 260 7.96 -23.15 -12.34
N VAL A 261 9.11 -23.60 -11.83
CA VAL A 261 9.24 -24.89 -11.15
C VAL A 261 8.93 -24.72 -9.67
N ILE A 262 7.89 -25.40 -9.18
CA ILE A 262 7.52 -25.42 -7.76
C ILE A 262 7.21 -26.86 -7.35
N ASN A 263 7.87 -27.35 -6.30
CA ASN A 263 7.75 -28.74 -5.81
C ASN A 263 7.89 -29.78 -6.96
N ASN A 264 8.93 -29.62 -7.78
CA ASN A 264 9.22 -30.47 -8.95
C ASN A 264 8.12 -30.48 -10.04
N SER A 265 7.15 -29.57 -9.98
CA SER A 265 6.12 -29.40 -11.01
C SER A 265 6.30 -28.07 -11.73
N ILE A 266 6.20 -28.08 -13.06
CA ILE A 266 6.24 -26.87 -13.87
C ILE A 266 4.83 -26.26 -13.93
N TYR A 267 4.72 -24.99 -13.57
CA TYR A 267 3.52 -24.18 -13.68
C TYR A 267 3.69 -23.17 -14.81
N LYS A 268 2.71 -23.10 -15.70
CA LYS A 268 2.68 -22.10 -16.77
C LYS A 268 2.27 -20.76 -16.19
N ILE A 269 3.07 -19.72 -16.43
CA ILE A 269 2.79 -18.36 -15.97
C ILE A 269 2.08 -17.60 -17.09
N LEU A 270 0.99 -16.90 -16.73
CA LEU A 270 0.21 -16.06 -17.64
C LEU A 270 0.04 -14.68 -17.02
N LEU A 271 0.42 -13.62 -17.75
CA LEU A 271 0.11 -12.25 -17.37
C LEU A 271 -1.26 -11.87 -17.92
N ASP A 272 -2.26 -11.89 -17.05
CA ASP A 272 -3.66 -11.80 -17.45
C ASP A 272 -4.09 -10.33 -17.62
N VAL A 273 -3.88 -9.50 -16.59
CA VAL A 273 -4.28 -8.08 -16.62
C VAL A 273 -3.22 -7.18 -16.01
N PHE A 274 -3.02 -6.03 -16.63
CA PHE A 274 -2.36 -4.86 -16.06
C PHE A 274 -3.40 -3.86 -15.54
N CYS A 275 -3.26 -3.51 -14.26
CA CYS A 275 -4.06 -2.52 -13.55
C CYS A 275 -3.23 -1.28 -13.28
N CYS A 276 -3.48 -0.25 -14.08
CA CYS A 276 -2.83 1.05 -13.97
C CYS A 276 -3.89 2.15 -14.13
N ASP A 277 -3.73 3.25 -13.40
CA ASP A 277 -4.46 4.46 -13.69
C ASP A 277 -4.03 5.03 -15.07
N ALA A 278 -4.74 6.04 -15.57
CA ALA A 278 -4.45 6.56 -16.91
C ALA A 278 -3.05 7.20 -17.04
N PRO A 279 -2.56 8.01 -16.08
CA PRO A 279 -1.17 8.48 -16.04
C PRO A 279 -0.11 7.37 -16.06
N ALA A 280 -0.20 6.38 -15.16
CA ALA A 280 0.78 5.30 -15.10
C ALA A 280 0.73 4.44 -16.35
N LYS A 281 -0.48 4.13 -16.87
CA LYS A 281 -0.62 3.44 -18.15
C LYS A 281 0.06 4.17 -19.29
N ALA A 282 -0.14 5.49 -19.39
CA ALA A 282 0.47 6.30 -20.43
C ALA A 282 2.00 6.28 -20.37
N PHE A 283 2.56 6.33 -19.16
CA PHE A 283 3.99 6.23 -18.93
C PHE A 283 4.56 4.85 -19.32
N ILE A 284 3.93 3.79 -18.83
CA ILE A 284 4.38 2.40 -19.05
C ILE A 284 4.25 1.98 -20.51
N LEU A 285 3.18 2.38 -21.19
CA LEU A 285 2.99 2.13 -22.62
C LEU A 285 3.63 3.20 -23.52
N LYS A 286 4.23 4.25 -22.96
CA LYS A 286 4.83 5.36 -23.73
C LYS A 286 3.85 5.96 -24.74
N ILE A 287 2.59 6.13 -24.35
CA ILE A 287 1.52 6.76 -25.15
C ILE A 287 1.15 8.13 -24.60
N LYS A 288 0.45 8.94 -25.39
CA LYS A 288 -0.07 10.24 -24.94
C LYS A 288 -0.98 10.04 -23.73
N GLY A 289 -0.76 10.88 -22.70
CA GLY A 289 -1.55 10.89 -21.48
C GLY A 289 -3.02 11.26 -21.73
N HIS A 290 -3.86 11.02 -20.72
CA HIS A 290 -5.33 11.18 -20.77
C HIS A 290 -5.86 12.56 -21.22
N ASN A 291 -5.02 13.60 -21.20
CA ASN A 291 -5.36 14.95 -21.66
C ASN A 291 -4.90 15.24 -23.10
N GLY A 292 -4.38 14.25 -23.84
CA GLY A 292 -3.93 14.39 -25.22
C GLY A 292 -5.04 14.14 -26.23
N PHE A 293 -4.98 14.83 -27.38
CA PHE A 293 -5.93 14.68 -28.49
C PHE A 293 -6.08 13.22 -28.95
N SER A 294 -4.99 12.48 -29.13
CA SER A 294 -5.02 11.07 -29.57
C SER A 294 -4.79 10.09 -28.41
N SER A 295 -5.33 10.36 -27.21
CA SER A 295 -5.01 9.62 -25.97
C SER A 295 -5.79 8.32 -25.73
N CYS A 296 -6.77 8.00 -26.58
CA CYS A 296 -7.81 7.02 -26.25
C CYS A 296 -7.41 5.56 -25.89
N ALA A 297 -6.21 5.01 -26.01
CA ALA A 297 -5.87 3.58 -25.76
C ALA A 297 -6.71 2.44 -26.42
N ARG A 298 -7.98 2.62 -26.81
CA ARG A 298 -8.87 1.58 -27.36
C ARG A 298 -9.30 1.83 -28.80
N CYS A 299 -9.43 3.08 -29.22
CA CYS A 299 -9.73 3.44 -30.60
C CYS A 299 -8.95 4.68 -31.02
N GLU A 300 -8.98 4.97 -32.32
CA GLU A 300 -8.21 6.04 -32.96
C GLU A 300 -8.95 7.38 -32.93
N ILE A 301 -9.98 7.51 -32.07
CA ILE A 301 -10.73 8.77 -31.92
C ILE A 301 -9.81 9.91 -31.51
N GLU A 302 -9.92 11.01 -32.24
CA GLU A 302 -9.27 12.26 -31.92
C GLU A 302 -10.18 13.12 -31.03
N GLY A 303 -9.58 13.73 -30.01
CA GLY A 303 -10.26 14.65 -29.13
C GLY A 303 -10.51 16.00 -29.80
N GLU A 304 -11.50 16.72 -29.31
CA GLU A 304 -11.81 18.08 -29.73
C GLU A 304 -11.74 19.01 -28.52
N TYR A 305 -11.18 20.20 -28.72
CA TYR A 305 -11.15 21.24 -27.70
C TYR A 305 -12.44 22.06 -27.74
N LYS A 306 -13.28 21.94 -26.72
CA LYS A 306 -14.58 22.61 -26.59
C LYS A 306 -14.71 23.21 -25.20
N GLU A 307 -15.13 24.48 -25.11
CA GLU A 307 -15.37 25.18 -23.83
C GLU A 307 -14.21 25.03 -22.82
N ASN A 308 -12.98 25.28 -23.26
CA ASN A 308 -11.75 25.13 -22.46
C ASN A 308 -11.49 23.71 -21.92
N ARG A 309 -12.04 22.69 -22.57
CA ARG A 309 -11.87 21.28 -22.20
C ARG A 309 -11.61 20.43 -23.43
N LEU A 310 -10.67 19.50 -23.30
CA LEU A 310 -10.56 18.41 -24.26
C LEU A 310 -11.70 17.41 -24.01
N CYS A 311 -12.42 17.04 -25.06
CA CYS A 311 -13.46 16.02 -24.99
C CYS A 311 -13.40 15.10 -26.21
N PHE A 312 -13.95 13.90 -26.08
CA PHE A 312 -14.18 12.99 -27.20
C PHE A 312 -15.68 13.02 -27.50
N PRO A 313 -16.11 13.77 -28.54
CA PRO A 313 -17.53 13.91 -28.82
C PRO A 313 -18.18 12.57 -29.12
N TYR A 314 -19.47 12.48 -28.80
CA TYR A 314 -20.25 11.32 -29.18
C TYR A 314 -20.30 11.21 -30.71
N CYS A 315 -20.01 10.02 -31.22
CA CYS A 315 -20.21 9.66 -32.60
C CYS A 315 -21.10 8.40 -32.71
N ASP A 316 -21.98 8.41 -33.72
CA ASP A 316 -22.81 7.27 -34.04
C ASP A 316 -21.96 6.05 -34.38
N ILE A 317 -22.50 4.85 -34.15
CA ILE A 317 -21.76 3.59 -34.30
C ILE A 317 -21.15 3.44 -35.69
N SER A 318 -21.84 3.89 -36.75
CA SER A 318 -21.36 3.85 -38.14
C SER A 318 -20.21 4.81 -38.46
N LYS A 319 -19.96 5.79 -37.58
CA LYS A 319 -18.94 6.84 -37.73
C LYS A 319 -17.82 6.72 -36.68
N ARG A 320 -17.75 5.59 -35.97
CA ARG A 320 -16.71 5.38 -34.98
C ARG A 320 -15.39 5.10 -35.66
N GLU A 321 -14.35 5.75 -35.16
CA GLU A 321 -12.98 5.46 -35.57
C GLU A 321 -12.60 4.01 -35.28
N ALA A 322 -11.59 3.54 -36.02
CA ALA A 322 -11.10 2.19 -35.92
C ALA A 322 -10.63 1.86 -34.49
N LYS A 323 -10.80 0.60 -34.09
CA LYS A 323 -10.23 0.10 -32.82
C LYS A 323 -8.73 -0.03 -32.97
N ARG A 324 -8.00 0.33 -31.92
CA ARG A 324 -6.56 0.09 -31.85
C ARG A 324 -6.30 -1.40 -31.70
N THR A 325 -5.19 -1.85 -32.27
CA THR A 325 -4.73 -3.24 -32.21
C THR A 325 -3.32 -3.27 -31.64
N HIS A 326 -2.93 -4.41 -31.07
CA HIS A 326 -1.57 -4.62 -30.59
C HIS A 326 -0.54 -4.41 -31.71
N ASN A 327 -0.80 -4.94 -32.92
CA ASN A 327 0.10 -4.80 -34.06
C ASN A 327 0.30 -3.33 -34.48
N ASN A 328 -0.77 -2.53 -34.53
CA ASN A 328 -0.67 -1.10 -34.85
C ASN A 328 0.19 -0.35 -33.81
N TYR A 329 0.08 -0.72 -32.53
CA TYR A 329 0.93 -0.18 -31.47
C TYR A 329 2.39 -0.58 -31.63
N VAL A 330 2.68 -1.88 -31.84
CA VAL A 330 4.06 -2.39 -32.00
C VAL A 330 4.76 -1.72 -33.19
N HIS A 331 4.04 -1.53 -34.31
CA HIS A 331 4.56 -0.87 -35.50
C HIS A 331 4.45 0.66 -35.48
N GLN A 332 3.92 1.24 -34.40
CA GLN A 332 3.74 2.68 -34.20
C GLN A 332 3.02 3.39 -35.37
N THR A 333 1.99 2.76 -35.94
CA THR A 333 1.29 3.30 -37.13
C THR A 333 0.58 4.64 -36.84
N ASP A 334 0.06 4.80 -35.61
CA ASP A 334 -0.51 6.05 -35.11
C ASP A 334 0.56 6.84 -34.33
N ILE A 335 1.37 7.63 -35.04
CA ILE A 335 2.45 8.45 -34.47
C ILE A 335 1.89 9.42 -33.42
N ASN A 336 0.68 9.93 -33.63
CA ASN A 336 0.04 10.87 -32.72
C ASN A 336 -0.41 10.20 -31.42
N HIS A 337 -0.57 8.89 -31.36
CA HIS A 337 -0.86 8.19 -30.10
C HIS A 337 0.38 8.01 -29.22
N HIS A 338 1.56 7.88 -29.82
CA HIS A 338 2.79 7.60 -29.12
C HIS A 338 3.39 8.87 -28.49
N SER A 339 4.11 8.70 -27.39
CA SER A 339 4.91 9.78 -26.83
C SER A 339 6.06 10.11 -27.79
N PRO A 340 6.28 11.39 -28.12
CA PRO A 340 7.28 11.77 -29.10
C PRO A 340 8.69 11.42 -28.62
N TYR A 341 9.56 11.04 -29.55
CA TYR A 341 10.99 10.74 -29.28
C TYR A 341 11.23 9.58 -28.30
N THR A 342 10.31 8.61 -28.22
CA THR A 342 10.46 7.44 -27.35
C THR A 342 10.50 6.14 -28.14
N THR A 343 11.31 5.20 -27.66
CA THR A 343 11.26 3.79 -28.11
C THR A 343 9.95 3.14 -27.69
N ILE A 344 9.55 2.06 -28.36
CA ILE A 344 8.38 1.27 -27.95
C ILE A 344 8.55 0.73 -26.52
N SER A 345 7.45 0.52 -25.80
CA SER A 345 7.51 -0.08 -24.46
C SER A 345 8.04 -1.51 -24.52
N ARG A 346 8.97 -1.88 -23.63
CA ARG A 346 9.48 -3.25 -23.52
C ARG A 346 8.41 -4.28 -23.13
N ILE A 347 7.24 -3.85 -22.65
CA ILE A 347 6.14 -4.77 -22.33
C ILE A 347 5.74 -5.65 -23.52
N VAL A 348 5.93 -5.17 -24.75
CA VAL A 348 5.66 -5.96 -25.97
C VAL A 348 6.58 -7.18 -26.13
N GLU A 349 7.67 -7.25 -25.38
CA GLU A 349 8.60 -8.39 -25.39
C GLU A 349 8.05 -9.60 -24.63
N ILE A 350 7.00 -9.40 -23.81
CA ILE A 350 6.38 -10.48 -23.04
C ILE A 350 5.32 -11.16 -23.90
N SER A 351 5.58 -12.42 -24.26
CA SER A 351 4.65 -13.25 -25.03
C SER A 351 3.27 -13.32 -24.36
N GLY A 352 2.20 -13.20 -25.17
CA GLY A 352 0.82 -13.26 -24.68
C GLY A 352 0.26 -11.97 -24.09
N VAL A 353 1.06 -10.89 -24.00
CA VAL A 353 0.55 -9.57 -23.58
C VAL A 353 0.10 -8.77 -24.81
N ASP A 354 -1.18 -8.42 -24.83
CA ASP A 354 -1.76 -7.48 -25.80
C ASP A 354 -2.00 -6.14 -25.10
N VAL A 355 -1.21 -5.14 -25.46
CA VAL A 355 -1.27 -3.78 -24.88
C VAL A 355 -2.65 -3.11 -24.92
N VAL A 356 -3.54 -3.50 -25.83
CA VAL A 356 -4.90 -2.98 -25.90
C VAL A 356 -5.82 -3.76 -24.96
N SER A 357 -5.77 -5.09 -24.99
CA SER A 357 -6.72 -5.93 -24.24
C SER A 357 -6.27 -6.25 -22.81
N SER A 358 -4.98 -6.52 -22.58
CA SER A 358 -4.40 -6.84 -21.26
C SER A 358 -4.41 -5.65 -20.30
N PHE A 359 -4.48 -4.40 -20.78
CA PHE A 359 -4.55 -3.22 -19.91
C PHE A 359 -5.99 -2.85 -19.57
N SER A 360 -6.39 -3.12 -18.32
CA SER A 360 -7.72 -2.81 -17.80
C SER A 360 -8.03 -1.32 -17.80
N LEU A 361 -9.28 -0.95 -18.10
CA LEU A 361 -9.75 0.42 -17.96
C LEU A 361 -10.27 0.63 -16.53
N ASP A 362 -9.84 1.71 -15.88
CA ASP A 362 -10.19 1.95 -14.48
C ASP A 362 -11.66 2.40 -14.35
N TYR A 363 -12.48 1.51 -13.81
CA TYR A 363 -13.88 1.75 -13.48
C TYR A 363 -14.07 2.96 -12.54
N MET A 364 -13.16 3.14 -11.58
CA MET A 364 -13.23 4.23 -10.62
C MET A 364 -13.17 5.59 -11.34
N HIS A 365 -12.15 5.81 -12.16
CA HIS A 365 -11.97 7.07 -12.87
C HIS A 365 -12.96 7.26 -14.01
N LEU A 366 -13.28 6.21 -14.77
CA LEU A 366 -14.15 6.34 -15.95
C LEU A 366 -15.64 6.42 -15.58
N VAL A 367 -16.12 5.50 -14.75
CA VAL A 367 -17.56 5.38 -14.47
C VAL A 367 -17.92 6.23 -13.27
N THR A 368 -17.28 6.03 -12.11
CA THR A 368 -17.72 6.67 -10.87
C THR A 368 -17.38 8.17 -10.84
N LEU A 369 -16.09 8.51 -10.94
CA LEU A 369 -15.62 9.90 -10.91
C LEU A 369 -15.80 10.62 -12.25
N GLY A 370 -15.87 9.87 -13.35
CA GLY A 370 -16.09 10.38 -14.70
C GLY A 370 -17.57 10.60 -14.99
N VAL A 371 -18.27 9.53 -15.38
CA VAL A 371 -19.67 9.60 -15.84
C VAL A 371 -20.64 9.97 -14.70
N MET A 372 -20.65 9.20 -13.62
CA MET A 372 -21.67 9.33 -12.56
C MET A 372 -21.58 10.67 -11.84
N LYS A 373 -20.38 11.09 -11.45
CA LYS A 373 -20.14 12.42 -10.86
C LYS A 373 -20.57 13.55 -11.81
N LYS A 374 -20.26 13.46 -13.11
CA LYS A 374 -20.63 14.48 -14.09
C LYS A 374 -22.15 14.57 -14.27
N LEU A 375 -22.86 13.44 -14.38
CA LEU A 375 -24.31 13.41 -14.51
C LEU A 375 -25.01 13.99 -13.26
N LEU A 376 -24.58 13.59 -12.06
CA LEU A 376 -25.16 14.11 -10.82
C LEU A 376 -24.93 15.62 -10.67
N LEU A 377 -23.73 16.11 -10.95
CA LEU A 377 -23.46 17.54 -10.92
C LEU A 377 -24.27 18.32 -11.97
N LEU A 378 -24.49 17.74 -13.15
CA LEU A 378 -25.33 18.32 -14.19
C LEU A 378 -26.79 18.43 -13.72
N TRP A 379 -27.33 17.38 -13.10
CA TRP A 379 -28.71 17.37 -12.61
C TRP A 379 -28.92 18.23 -11.36
N ILE A 380 -27.90 18.46 -10.53
CA ILE A 380 -28.03 19.24 -9.29
C ILE A 380 -27.69 20.71 -9.51
N LYS A 381 -26.61 21.00 -10.25
CA LYS A 381 -26.02 22.34 -10.39
C LYS A 381 -25.89 22.82 -11.84
N GLY A 382 -26.27 22.01 -12.82
CA GLY A 382 -26.15 22.35 -14.24
C GLY A 382 -27.19 23.37 -14.73
N PRO A 383 -27.27 23.58 -16.06
CA PRO A 383 -28.22 24.48 -16.69
C PRO A 383 -29.68 24.14 -16.36
N LEU A 384 -30.55 25.16 -16.35
CA LEU A 384 -31.98 24.99 -16.05
C LEU A 384 -32.70 24.00 -16.98
N SER A 385 -32.19 23.80 -18.20
CA SER A 385 -32.74 22.84 -19.17
C SER A 385 -32.63 21.37 -18.72
N VAL A 386 -31.68 21.06 -17.84
CA VAL A 386 -31.38 19.69 -17.39
C VAL A 386 -31.38 19.54 -15.86
N ARG A 387 -31.36 20.66 -15.13
CA ARG A 387 -31.30 20.68 -13.67
C ARG A 387 -32.64 20.26 -13.05
N LEU A 388 -32.58 19.38 -12.06
CA LEU A 388 -33.74 18.93 -11.31
C LEU A 388 -34.29 20.04 -10.39
N PRO A 389 -35.62 20.13 -10.22
CA PRO A 389 -36.22 21.01 -9.22
C PRO A 389 -35.72 20.67 -7.81
N SER A 390 -35.54 21.69 -6.97
CA SER A 390 -35.04 21.51 -5.60
C SER A 390 -35.89 20.57 -4.75
N SER A 391 -37.20 20.50 -5.00
CA SER A 391 -38.10 19.53 -4.34
C SER A 391 -37.73 18.08 -4.65
N LYS A 392 -37.40 17.77 -5.91
CA LYS A 392 -36.95 16.43 -6.33
C LYS A 392 -35.59 16.10 -5.74
N ILE A 393 -34.65 17.05 -5.69
CA ILE A 393 -33.33 16.85 -5.05
C ILE A 393 -33.50 16.52 -3.56
N LYS A 394 -34.32 17.29 -2.83
CA LYS A 394 -34.64 17.03 -1.42
C LYS A 394 -35.27 15.64 -1.22
N HIS A 395 -36.17 15.25 -2.12
CA HIS A 395 -36.80 13.93 -2.08
C HIS A 395 -35.78 12.80 -2.29
N LEU A 396 -34.91 12.91 -3.30
CA LEU A 396 -33.84 11.95 -3.56
C LEU A 396 -32.86 11.84 -2.38
N THR A 397 -32.47 12.98 -1.80
CA THR A 397 -31.63 13.00 -0.58
C THR A 397 -32.32 12.25 0.57
N LYS A 398 -33.61 12.50 0.82
CA LYS A 398 -34.35 11.81 1.89
C LYS A 398 -34.43 10.30 1.65
N LEU A 399 -34.71 9.88 0.41
CA LEU A 399 -34.74 8.46 0.04
C LEU A 399 -33.36 7.81 0.24
N SER A 400 -32.30 8.40 -0.30
CA SER A 400 -30.92 7.90 -0.16
C SER A 400 -30.51 7.73 1.30
N LEU A 401 -30.82 8.72 2.15
CA LEU A 401 -30.53 8.65 3.58
C LEU A 401 -31.40 7.63 4.34
N SER A 402 -32.62 7.33 3.85
CA SER A 402 -33.47 6.32 4.48
C SER A 402 -32.89 4.91 4.36
N PHE A 403 -32.11 4.62 3.32
CA PHE A 403 -31.42 3.35 3.15
C PHE A 403 -30.14 3.20 4.00
N LYS A 404 -29.77 4.22 4.78
CA LYS A 404 -28.51 4.22 5.54
C LYS A 404 -28.43 3.14 6.63
N SER A 405 -29.58 2.73 7.18
CA SER A 405 -29.65 1.63 8.16
C SER A 405 -29.45 0.27 7.50
N GLU A 406 -30.05 0.07 6.33
CA GLU A 406 -30.05 -1.18 5.55
C GLU A 406 -28.85 -1.30 4.60
N PHE A 407 -27.89 -0.37 4.66
CA PHE A 407 -26.78 -0.34 3.72
C PHE A 407 -25.77 -1.47 4.02
N PRO A 408 -25.35 -2.27 3.02
CA PRO A 408 -24.47 -3.41 3.26
C PRO A 408 -23.12 -3.00 3.86
N CYS A 409 -22.59 -3.83 4.76
CA CYS A 409 -21.35 -3.54 5.50
C CYS A 409 -20.08 -3.61 4.64
N GLU A 410 -20.18 -4.24 3.47
CA GLU A 410 -19.14 -4.39 2.46
C GLU A 410 -18.76 -3.04 1.83
N PHE A 411 -19.68 -2.08 1.84
CA PHE A 411 -19.40 -0.73 1.38
C PHE A 411 -18.72 0.09 2.46
N SER A 412 -17.53 0.61 2.15
CA SER A 412 -16.72 1.40 3.08
C SER A 412 -17.34 2.74 3.47
N ARG A 413 -18.29 3.25 2.67
CA ARG A 413 -19.00 4.52 2.91
C ARG A 413 -20.49 4.33 2.74
N LYS A 414 -21.26 4.89 3.67
CA LYS A 414 -22.72 4.92 3.61
C LYS A 414 -23.21 6.12 2.78
N PRO A 415 -24.45 6.08 2.26
CA PRO A 415 -25.02 7.21 1.54
C PRO A 415 -24.99 8.51 2.36
N ARG A 416 -24.65 9.62 1.69
CA ARG A 416 -24.62 10.98 2.23
C ARG A 416 -25.59 11.89 1.47
N SER A 417 -25.80 13.09 1.99
CA SER A 417 -26.67 14.07 1.32
C SER A 417 -26.10 14.46 -0.05
N LEU A 418 -26.98 14.68 -1.03
CA LEU A 418 -26.62 15.26 -2.33
C LEU A 418 -26.08 16.69 -2.20
N ASP A 419 -26.33 17.38 -1.10
CA ASP A 419 -25.72 18.69 -0.82
C ASP A 419 -24.19 18.59 -0.71
N GLU A 420 -23.68 17.43 -0.28
CA GLU A 420 -22.26 17.14 -0.14
C GLU A 420 -21.64 16.49 -1.38
N VAL A 421 -22.37 16.38 -2.50
CA VAL A 421 -21.93 15.63 -3.69
C VAL A 421 -20.55 16.06 -4.21
N ALA A 422 -20.18 17.33 -4.04
CA ALA A 422 -18.86 17.83 -4.43
C ALA A 422 -17.70 17.22 -3.62
N ARG A 423 -17.99 16.74 -2.39
CA ARG A 423 -17.05 16.14 -1.44
C ARG A 423 -17.16 14.62 -1.39
N TRP A 424 -17.94 14.01 -2.28
CA TRP A 424 -18.05 12.56 -2.37
C TRP A 424 -16.77 11.96 -2.94
N LYS A 425 -16.36 10.82 -2.37
CA LYS A 425 -15.29 9.98 -2.92
C LYS A 425 -15.90 8.99 -3.92
N ALA A 426 -15.06 8.40 -4.76
CA ALA A 426 -15.47 7.53 -5.88
C ALA A 426 -16.49 6.43 -5.50
N THR A 427 -16.30 5.78 -4.35
CA THR A 427 -17.17 4.71 -3.87
C THR A 427 -18.62 5.14 -3.62
N GLU A 428 -18.86 6.44 -3.42
CA GLU A 428 -20.20 7.01 -3.19
C GLU A 428 -20.93 7.35 -4.50
N PHE A 429 -20.21 7.31 -5.63
CA PHE A 429 -20.76 7.50 -6.98
C PHE A 429 -21.05 6.18 -7.70
N ARG A 430 -20.79 5.04 -7.06
CA ARG A 430 -21.25 3.71 -7.52
C ARG A 430 -22.75 3.61 -7.36
#